data_AF-A0A382MJJ6-F1
#
_entry.id   AF-A0A382MJJ6-F1
#
_cell.length_a   1.000
_cell.length_b   1.000
_cell.length_c   1.000
_cell.angle_alpha   90.00
_cell.angle_beta   90.00
_cell.angle_gamma   90.00
#
_symmetry.space_group_name_H-M   'P 1'
#
loop_
_entity.id
_entity.type
_entity.pdbx_description
1 polymer ?
#
loop_
_entity_poly.entity_id
_entity_poly.type
_entity_poly.pdbx_seq_one_letter_code
_entity_poly.pdbx_strand_id
1 'polypeptide(L)'
;MFKYLKQLTSLVAVVAVLFAFTTESMAAKKSKTLKNTQKKGFVRCGVSQGLPGFSNADASGNWTGVDVDVCRAVAAAVLGDA
;
A
#
# COMPACT_ATOMS: atom_id res chain seq x y z
N MET A 1 3.23 53.48 -13.68
CA MET A 1 2.91 52.64 -12.51
C MET A 1 1.95 51.49 -12.83
N PHE A 2 0.80 51.74 -13.47
CA PHE A 2 -0.21 50.70 -13.78
C PHE A 2 0.26 49.53 -14.67
N LYS A 3 1.24 49.73 -15.56
CA LYS A 3 1.77 48.67 -16.45
C LYS A 3 2.59 47.62 -15.70
N TYR A 4 3.39 48.05 -14.71
CA TYR A 4 4.16 47.14 -13.85
C TYR A 4 3.27 46.39 -12.87
N LEU A 5 2.20 47.03 -12.37
CA LEU A 5 1.22 46.38 -11.50
C LEU A 5 0.49 45.23 -12.23
N LYS A 6 0.12 45.42 -13.50
CA LYS A 6 -0.50 44.38 -14.35
C LYS A 6 0.43 43.22 -14.68
N GLN A 7 1.72 43.49 -14.90
CA GLN A 7 2.70 42.43 -15.12
C GLN A 7 2.99 41.63 -13.84
N LEU A 8 3.04 42.30 -12.68
CA LEU A 8 3.22 41.66 -11.39
C LEU A 8 2.05 40.69 -11.09
N THR A 9 0.81 41.13 -11.33
CA THR A 9 -0.38 40.28 -11.13
C THR A 9 -0.40 39.08 -12.07
N SER A 10 0.09 39.23 -13.31
CA SER A 10 0.16 38.14 -14.28
C SER A 10 1.22 37.09 -13.89
N LEU A 11 2.35 37.53 -13.32
CA LEU A 11 3.43 36.64 -12.89
C LEU A 11 3.02 35.82 -11.66
N VAL A 12 2.30 36.44 -10.71
CA VAL A 12 1.75 35.76 -9.54
C VAL A 12 0.74 34.69 -9.95
N ALA A 13 -0.10 34.96 -10.95
CA ALA A 13 -1.06 33.97 -11.46
C ALA A 13 -0.38 32.74 -12.08
N VAL A 14 0.70 32.94 -12.85
CA VAL A 14 1.46 31.83 -13.46
C VAL A 14 2.15 30.96 -12.40
N VAL A 15 2.72 31.58 -11.37
CA VAL A 15 3.36 30.85 -10.26
C VAL A 15 2.34 30.06 -9.45
N ALA A 16 1.15 30.60 -9.20
CA ALA A 16 0.08 29.90 -8.49
C ALA A 16 -0.43 28.66 -9.27
N VAL A 17 -0.56 28.77 -10.59
CA VAL A 17 -0.93 27.64 -11.45
C VAL A 17 0.15 26.56 -11.45
N LEU A 18 1.43 26.94 -11.50
CA LEU A 18 2.54 25.97 -11.43
C LEU A 18 2.59 25.22 -10.10
N PHE A 19 2.27 25.88 -8.98
CA PHE A 19 2.22 25.22 -7.67
C PHE A 19 1.07 24.21 -7.54
N ALA A 20 -0.08 24.46 -8.16
CA ALA A 20 -1.24 23.58 -8.09
C ALA A 20 -0.97 22.17 -8.68
N PHE A 21 -0.16 22.08 -9.74
CA PHE A 21 0.14 20.80 -10.40
C PHE A 21 1.17 19.91 -9.69
N THR A 22 1.86 20.41 -8.66
CA THR A 22 2.96 19.65 -8.01
C THR A 22 2.53 18.86 -6.77
N THR A 23 1.29 19.03 -6.30
CA THR A 23 0.89 18.55 -4.97
C THR A 23 0.14 17.20 -4.95
N GLU A 24 -0.27 16.68 -6.11
CA GLU A 24 -1.08 15.44 -6.16
C GLU A 24 -0.24 14.15 -6.16
N SER A 25 1.08 14.23 -6.39
CA SER A 25 1.93 13.06 -6.61
C SER A 25 2.42 12.38 -5.32
N MET A 26 2.27 13.00 -4.16
CA MET A 26 2.92 12.56 -2.90
C MET A 26 1.94 12.14 -1.79
N ALA A 27 0.63 12.14 -2.05
CA ALA A 27 -0.30 11.50 -1.13
C ALA A 27 -0.18 9.98 -1.28
N ALA A 28 0.68 9.34 -0.47
CA ALA A 28 0.70 7.90 -0.32
C ALA A 28 -0.72 7.43 -0.01
N LYS A 29 -1.40 6.84 -1.01
CA LYS A 29 -2.77 6.34 -0.86
C LYS A 29 -2.76 5.30 0.26
N LYS A 30 -3.26 5.67 1.45
CA LYS A 30 -3.33 4.76 2.59
C LYS A 30 -4.15 3.53 2.18
N SER A 31 -3.50 2.38 2.04
CA SER A 31 -4.16 1.14 1.63
C SER A 31 -5.24 0.75 2.63
N LYS A 32 -6.49 0.70 2.16
CA LYS A 32 -7.64 0.22 2.96
C LYS A 32 -7.45 -1.24 3.35
N THR A 33 -6.84 -2.04 2.48
CA THR A 33 -6.54 -3.45 2.75
C THR A 33 -5.58 -3.60 3.92
N LEU A 34 -4.45 -2.89 3.90
CA LEU A 34 -3.45 -2.97 4.98
C LEU A 34 -4.04 -2.58 6.33
N LYS A 35 -4.76 -1.46 6.38
CA LYS A 35 -5.44 -1.01 7.60
C LYS A 35 -6.45 -2.03 8.12
N ASN A 36 -7.23 -2.63 7.21
CA ASN A 36 -8.22 -3.64 7.59
C ASN A 36 -7.54 -4.91 8.11
N THR A 37 -6.43 -5.34 7.53
CA THR A 37 -5.66 -6.50 7.99
C THR A 37 -5.06 -6.25 9.37
N GLN A 38 -4.40 -5.11 9.57
CA GLN A 38 -3.87 -4.71 10.88
C GLN A 38 -4.96 -4.62 11.94
N LYS A 39 -6.13 -4.03 11.62
CA LYS A 39 -7.27 -3.95 12.53
C LYS A 39 -7.84 -5.34 12.90
N LYS A 40 -7.76 -6.32 12.01
CA LYS A 40 -8.19 -7.70 12.28
C LYS A 40 -7.22 -8.46 13.16
N GLY A 41 -5.93 -8.10 13.14
CA GLY A 41 -4.88 -8.80 13.89
C GLY A 41 -4.44 -10.14 13.28
N PHE A 42 -4.84 -10.46 12.06
CA PHE A 42 -4.39 -11.66 11.34
C PHE A 42 -4.44 -11.46 9.82
N VAL A 43 -3.56 -12.15 9.09
CA VAL A 43 -3.58 -12.22 7.62
C VAL A 43 -4.47 -13.38 7.18
N ARG A 44 -5.43 -13.09 6.29
CA ARG A 44 -6.19 -14.14 5.58
C ARG A 44 -5.44 -14.50 4.31
N CYS A 45 -4.72 -15.61 4.34
CA CYS A 45 -3.96 -16.07 3.20
C CYS A 45 -4.74 -17.09 2.36
N GLY A 46 -4.70 -16.94 1.04
CA GLY A 46 -5.19 -17.93 0.09
C GLY A 46 -4.03 -18.81 -0.38
N VAL A 47 -4.26 -20.12 -0.46
CA VAL A 47 -3.25 -21.11 -0.83
C VAL A 47 -3.81 -22.08 -1.87
N SER A 48 -2.94 -22.69 -2.68
CA SER A 48 -3.31 -23.64 -3.73
C SER A 48 -3.33 -25.08 -3.21
N GLN A 49 -4.50 -25.64 -2.92
CA GLN A 49 -4.58 -27.00 -2.39
C GLN A 49 -4.19 -28.08 -3.41
N GLY A 50 -3.52 -29.13 -2.93
CA GLY A 50 -3.27 -30.34 -3.71
C GLY A 50 -1.98 -30.33 -4.54
N LEU A 51 -1.12 -29.32 -4.36
CA LEU A 51 0.21 -29.27 -5.00
C LEU A 51 1.31 -29.48 -3.95
N PRO A 52 1.94 -30.67 -3.87
CA PRO A 52 3.04 -30.93 -2.95
C PRO A 52 4.17 -29.91 -3.10
N GLY A 53 4.66 -29.39 -1.97
CA GLY A 53 5.71 -28.35 -1.92
C GLY A 53 5.22 -26.90 -1.95
N PHE A 54 3.99 -26.63 -2.40
CA PHE A 54 3.40 -25.27 -2.40
C PHE A 54 2.50 -25.05 -1.19
N SER A 55 1.42 -25.83 -1.09
CA SER A 55 0.53 -25.79 0.08
C SER A 55 -0.24 -27.09 0.22
N ASN A 56 0.05 -27.81 1.31
CA ASN A 56 -0.69 -29.00 1.70
C ASN A 56 -0.99 -28.97 3.20
N ALA A 57 -2.21 -29.36 3.53
CA ALA A 57 -2.58 -29.68 4.90
C ALA A 57 -2.23 -31.14 5.19
N ASP A 58 -1.59 -31.39 6.33
CA ASP A 58 -1.48 -32.74 6.86
C ASP A 58 -2.84 -33.22 7.45
N ALA A 59 -2.89 -34.46 7.92
CA ALA A 59 -4.10 -35.03 8.53
C ALA A 59 -4.54 -34.31 9.82
N SER A 60 -3.65 -33.54 10.44
CA SER A 60 -3.93 -32.73 11.63
C SER A 60 -4.36 -31.31 11.27
N GLY A 61 -4.41 -30.96 9.97
CA GLY A 61 -4.76 -29.63 9.48
C GLY A 61 -3.60 -28.63 9.49
N ASN A 62 -2.35 -29.07 9.74
CA ASN A 62 -1.19 -28.18 9.68
C ASN A 62 -0.80 -27.94 8.23
N TRP A 63 -0.68 -26.66 7.90
CA TRP A 63 -0.33 -26.20 6.57
C TRP A 63 1.19 -26.09 6.41
N THR A 64 1.72 -26.66 5.33
CA THR A 64 3.14 -26.58 4.97
C THR A 64 3.34 -26.32 3.47
N GLY A 65 4.49 -25.73 3.12
CA GLY A 65 4.90 -25.42 1.75
C GLY A 65 5.15 -23.93 1.51
N VAL A 66 5.66 -23.61 0.31
CA VAL A 66 6.07 -22.26 -0.10
C VAL A 66 4.96 -21.22 0.07
N ASP A 67 3.72 -21.51 -0.31
CA ASP A 67 2.62 -20.53 -0.17
C ASP A 67 2.43 -20.18 1.31
N VAL A 68 2.50 -21.18 2.18
CA VAL A 68 2.31 -21.03 3.64
C VAL A 68 3.46 -20.21 4.24
N ASP A 69 4.69 -20.46 3.81
CA ASP A 69 5.84 -19.70 4.29
C ASP A 69 5.79 -18.24 3.83
N VAL A 70 5.32 -17.98 2.61
CA VAL A 70 5.02 -16.63 2.13
C VAL A 70 3.92 -15.98 2.98
N CYS A 71 2.83 -16.71 3.30
CA CYS A 71 1.77 -16.20 4.17
C CYS A 71 2.31 -15.78 5.55
N ARG A 72 3.19 -16.60 6.14
CA ARG A 72 3.83 -16.32 7.44
C ARG A 72 4.74 -15.09 7.35
N ALA A 73 5.57 -14.99 6.31
CA ALA A 73 6.43 -13.84 6.09
C ALA A 73 5.61 -12.54 5.90
N VAL A 74 4.47 -12.60 5.19
CA VAL A 74 3.57 -11.46 5.04
C VAL A 74 2.91 -11.09 6.37
N ALA A 75 2.51 -12.07 7.19
CA ALA A 75 2.00 -11.81 8.53
C ALA A 75 3.04 -11.08 9.38
N ALA A 76 4.28 -11.58 9.43
CA ALA A 76 5.41 -10.95 10.09
C ALA A 76 5.61 -9.49 9.66
N ALA A 77 5.59 -9.24 8.35
CA ALA A 77 5.77 -7.89 7.82
C ALA A 77 4.59 -6.93 8.12
N VAL A 78 3.37 -7.44 8.20
CA VAL A 78 2.15 -6.62 8.38
C VAL A 78 1.81 -6.40 9.85
N LEU A 79 2.05 -7.39 10.69
CA LEU A 79 1.61 -7.47 12.09
C LEU A 79 2.77 -7.40 13.09
N GLY A 80 4.00 -7.67 12.67
CA GLY A 80 5.18 -7.66 13.54
C GLY A 80 5.28 -8.87 14.47
N ASP A 81 4.73 -10.01 14.09
CA ASP A 81 4.67 -11.27 14.85
C ASP A 81 5.82 -12.24 14.55
N ALA A 82 6.97 -11.70 14.11
CA ALA A 82 8.21 -12.44 13.91
C ALA A 82 8.92 -12.78 15.22
#